data_AF-A0A7X7GTR0-F1
#
_entry.id   AF-A0A7X7GTR0-F1
#
_cell.length_a   1.000
_cell.length_b   1.000
_cell.length_c   1.000
_cell.angle_alpha   90.00
_cell.angle_beta   90.00
_cell.angle_gamma   90.00
#
_symmetry.space_group_name_H-M   'P 1'
#
loop_
_entity.id
_entity.type
_entity.pdbx_description
1 polymer ?
#
loop_
_entity_poly.entity_id
_entity_poly.type
_entity_poly.pdbx_seq_one_letter_code
_entity_poly.pdbx_strand_id
1 'polypeptide(L)'
;MTGGGGWRVAAAVAPLLLGCGVTQMRGGYVVPRGEEPRGRVLLHYEPVGCVDRAGQRTASELGHVWLVRVAEGADVLVTTRPGYDSVVIENELVAGGERVFQLSIEAGPDRDVLLDYRLPVIGEGPGRVAIARRWREVRGKQPTIRAYFRYPAVVCRLEPAPIEGAGPDASSGEQFWVPPASG
;
A
#
# COMPACT_ATOMS: atom_id res chain seq x y z
N MET A 1 -50.35 5.15 50.57
CA MET A 1 -50.89 6.03 49.51
C MET A 1 -49.75 6.31 48.54
N THR A 2 -49.94 5.88 47.31
CA THR A 2 -48.93 5.66 46.27
C THR A 2 -48.49 6.96 45.60
N GLY A 3 -47.20 7.27 45.69
CA GLY A 3 -46.51 8.22 44.83
C GLY A 3 -45.41 7.50 44.05
N GLY A 4 -45.16 7.92 42.81
CA GLY A 4 -44.04 7.44 42.01
C GLY A 4 -44.35 7.40 40.52
N GLY A 5 -43.90 8.42 39.80
CA GLY A 5 -43.87 8.42 38.34
C GLY A 5 -42.86 7.41 37.77
N GLY A 6 -43.10 6.98 36.54
CA GLY A 6 -42.23 6.10 35.76
C GLY A 6 -42.78 5.98 34.35
N TRP A 7 -42.31 6.83 33.43
CA TRP A 7 -41.37 6.47 32.37
C TRP A 7 -41.86 5.35 31.45
N ARG A 8 -42.09 5.68 30.17
CA ARG A 8 -41.69 4.92 28.97
C ARG A 8 -42.46 5.42 27.75
N VAL A 9 -41.82 6.22 26.90
CA VAL A 9 -41.79 5.94 25.45
C VAL A 9 -40.40 6.33 24.96
N ALA A 10 -39.52 5.34 24.88
CA ALA A 10 -38.31 5.44 24.09
C ALA A 10 -38.74 5.43 22.61
N ALA A 11 -38.72 6.58 21.96
CA ALA A 11 -38.83 6.65 20.51
C ALA A 11 -37.42 6.53 19.92
N ALA A 12 -37.25 5.51 19.10
CA ALA A 12 -36.01 5.02 18.54
C ALA A 12 -35.15 6.14 17.92
N VAL A 13 -33.90 6.18 18.36
CA VAL A 13 -32.81 6.81 17.62
C VAL A 13 -32.65 6.00 16.33
N ALA A 14 -33.09 6.55 15.20
CA ALA A 14 -32.64 6.10 13.90
C ALA A 14 -31.28 6.78 13.64
N PRO A 15 -30.14 6.07 13.72
CA PRO A 15 -28.92 6.63 13.17
C PRO A 15 -29.10 6.67 11.66
N LEU A 16 -29.33 7.88 11.16
CA LEU A 16 -29.19 8.23 9.75
C LEU A 16 -27.86 7.63 9.24
N LEU A 17 -28.00 6.85 8.18
CA LEU A 17 -26.95 6.20 7.40
C LEU A 17 -25.74 7.13 7.26
N LEU A 18 -24.72 6.91 8.09
CA LEU A 18 -23.38 7.38 7.81
C LEU A 18 -22.98 6.68 6.52
N GLY A 19 -23.13 7.38 5.40
CA GLY A 19 -22.44 7.07 4.16
C GLY A 19 -20.94 7.22 4.39
N CYS A 20 -20.36 6.28 5.14
CA CYS A 20 -18.94 6.00 5.11
C CYS A 20 -18.68 5.57 3.66
N GLY A 21 -18.14 6.48 2.84
CA GLY A 21 -17.57 6.09 1.57
C GLY A 21 -16.53 5.02 1.87
N VAL A 22 -16.90 3.76 1.65
CA VAL A 22 -16.03 2.63 1.94
C VAL A 22 -14.88 2.75 0.96
N THR A 23 -13.70 3.10 1.48
CA THR A 23 -12.47 2.98 0.70
C THR A 23 -12.23 1.50 0.47
N GLN A 24 -12.58 1.00 -0.71
CA GLN A 24 -12.35 -0.39 -1.07
C GLN A 24 -10.94 -0.52 -1.66
N MET A 25 -10.16 -1.46 -1.13
CA MET A 25 -8.83 -1.78 -1.63
C MET A 25 -8.78 -3.19 -2.19
N ARG A 26 -8.01 -3.39 -3.26
CA ARG A 26 -7.79 -4.70 -3.89
C ARG A 26 -6.33 -4.85 -4.31
N GLY A 27 -5.82 -6.07 -4.22
CA GLY A 27 -4.39 -6.37 -4.37
C GLY A 27 -3.57 -6.15 -3.09
N GLY A 28 -4.17 -5.60 -2.04
CA GLY A 28 -3.50 -5.29 -0.79
C GLY A 28 -4.44 -4.75 0.29
N TYR A 29 -3.89 -4.35 1.41
CA TYR A 29 -4.60 -3.79 2.56
C TYR A 29 -3.74 -2.77 3.30
N VAL A 30 -4.36 -2.05 4.25
CA VAL A 30 -3.69 -1.09 5.12
C VAL A 30 -3.57 -1.68 6.51
N VAL A 31 -2.42 -1.44 7.16
CA VAL A 31 -2.15 -1.81 8.55
C VAL A 31 -1.63 -0.60 9.31
N PRO A 32 -1.94 -0.47 10.61
CA PRO A 32 -1.29 0.53 11.45
C PRO A 32 0.23 0.44 11.34
N ARG A 33 0.90 1.59 11.43
CA ARG A 33 2.36 1.64 11.45
C ARG A 33 2.91 0.84 12.63
N GLY A 34 3.89 -0.03 12.39
CA GLY A 34 4.42 -0.96 13.40
C GLY A 34 3.76 -2.33 13.41
N GLU A 35 2.64 -2.49 12.69
CA GLU A 35 1.93 -3.76 12.51
C GLU A 35 2.15 -4.35 11.10
N GLU A 36 3.21 -3.92 10.40
CA GLU A 36 3.56 -4.47 9.10
C GLU A 36 3.90 -5.98 9.20
N PRO A 37 3.63 -6.75 8.13
CA PRO A 37 4.00 -8.16 8.07
C PRO A 37 5.47 -8.35 8.40
N ARG A 38 5.73 -9.28 9.32
CA ARG A 38 7.10 -9.66 9.68
C ARG A 38 7.67 -10.58 8.62
N GLY A 39 8.94 -10.37 8.29
CA GLY A 39 9.63 -11.16 7.29
C GLY A 39 11.02 -10.62 6.99
N ARG A 40 11.72 -11.28 6.07
CA ARG A 40 13.04 -10.86 5.61
C ARG A 40 12.90 -9.78 4.56
N VAL A 41 13.45 -8.60 4.83
CA VAL A 41 13.58 -7.54 3.83
C VAL A 41 14.53 -8.01 2.73
N LEU A 42 14.06 -8.01 1.48
CA LEU A 42 14.85 -8.35 0.31
C LEU A 42 15.44 -7.10 -0.34
N LEU A 43 14.64 -6.04 -0.45
CA LEU A 43 14.99 -4.79 -1.11
C LEU A 43 14.32 -3.61 -0.40
N HIS A 44 15.00 -2.46 -0.40
CA HIS A 44 14.46 -1.17 0.01
C HIS A 44 14.61 -0.19 -1.15
N TYR A 45 13.56 0.57 -1.41
CA TYR A 45 13.49 1.58 -2.44
C TYR A 45 12.97 2.92 -1.92
N GLU A 46 13.55 4.00 -2.44
CA GLU A 46 13.04 5.36 -2.29
C GLU A 46 12.44 5.86 -3.61
N PRO A 47 11.21 6.40 -3.60
CA PRO A 47 10.65 7.07 -4.78
C PRO A 47 11.36 8.39 -5.04
N VAL A 48 11.92 8.54 -6.23
CA VAL A 48 12.63 9.75 -6.66
C VAL A 48 12.21 10.16 -8.06
N GLY A 49 12.51 11.41 -8.41
CA GLY A 49 12.35 11.92 -9.78
C GLY A 49 10.92 11.82 -10.31
N CYS A 50 9.91 12.00 -9.44
CA CYS A 50 8.51 11.90 -9.82
C CYS A 50 8.14 12.97 -10.85
N VAL A 51 7.49 12.54 -11.93
CA VAL A 51 6.97 13.41 -12.99
C VAL A 51 5.49 13.17 -13.20
N ASP A 52 4.76 14.24 -13.46
CA ASP A 52 3.35 14.17 -13.84
C ASP A 52 3.17 13.86 -15.34
N ARG A 53 1.92 13.82 -15.78
CA ARG A 53 1.58 13.59 -17.19
C ARG A 53 2.11 14.68 -18.15
N ALA A 54 2.34 15.89 -17.67
CA ALA A 54 2.95 16.97 -18.45
C ALA A 54 4.49 16.92 -18.44
N GLY A 55 5.08 15.92 -17.78
CA GLY A 55 6.53 15.77 -17.61
C GLY A 55 7.11 16.74 -16.58
N GLN A 56 6.27 17.44 -15.81
CA GLN A 56 6.70 18.36 -14.77
C GLN A 56 7.08 17.58 -13.52
N ARG A 57 8.16 18.02 -12.85
CA ARG A 57 8.54 17.45 -11.56
C ARG A 57 7.43 17.72 -10.54
N THR A 58 7.07 16.69 -9.81
CA THR A 58 6.08 16.76 -8.73
C THR A 58 6.65 16.13 -7.47
N ALA A 59 6.11 16.51 -6.30
CA ALA A 59 6.50 15.89 -5.05
C ALA A 59 6.09 14.41 -5.05
N SER A 60 6.93 13.54 -4.48
CA SER A 60 6.51 12.19 -4.15
C SER A 60 5.57 12.27 -2.95
N GLU A 61 4.32 11.85 -3.14
CA GLU A 61 3.42 11.53 -2.03
C GLU A 61 3.57 10.07 -1.57
N LEU A 62 4.42 9.31 -2.26
CA LEU A 62 4.73 7.92 -1.95
C LEU A 62 5.80 7.88 -0.86
N GLY A 63 5.58 6.96 0.08
CA GLY A 63 6.55 6.63 1.10
C GLY A 63 7.67 5.72 0.58
N HIS A 64 8.54 5.30 1.48
CA HIS A 64 9.52 4.27 1.20
C HIS A 64 8.80 2.95 0.84
N VAL A 65 9.49 2.10 0.05
CA VAL A 65 8.93 0.86 -0.49
C VAL A 65 9.89 -0.29 -0.17
N TRP A 66 9.39 -1.36 0.45
CA TRP A 66 10.18 -2.55 0.76
C TRP A 66 9.58 -3.79 0.14
N LEU A 67 10.43 -4.61 -0.44
CA LEU A 67 10.09 -5.98 -0.80
C LEU A 67 10.43 -6.87 0.39
N VAL A 68 9.42 -7.52 0.97
CA VAL A 68 9.55 -8.35 2.17
C VAL A 68 9.12 -9.77 1.84
N ARG A 69 9.95 -10.74 2.19
CA ARG A 69 9.57 -12.16 2.18
C ARG A 69 9.00 -12.55 3.54
N VAL A 70 7.70 -12.79 3.61
CA VAL A 70 7.03 -13.23 4.84
C VAL A 70 7.33 -14.71 5.15
N ALA A 71 7.02 -15.15 6.36
CA ALA A 71 7.36 -16.50 6.86
C ALA A 71 6.79 -17.62 5.99
N GLU A 72 5.63 -17.40 5.38
CA GLU A 72 4.95 -18.30 4.47
C GLU A 72 5.63 -18.41 3.09
N GLY A 73 6.71 -17.65 2.87
CA GLY A 73 7.53 -17.66 1.66
C GLY A 73 7.01 -16.75 0.53
N ALA A 74 5.89 -16.07 0.73
CA ALA A 74 5.37 -15.08 -0.21
C ALA A 74 6.18 -13.78 -0.16
N ASP A 75 6.36 -13.14 -1.31
CA ASP A 75 6.93 -11.80 -1.41
C ASP A 75 5.80 -10.78 -1.42
N VAL A 76 5.87 -9.78 -0.55
CA VAL A 76 4.92 -8.67 -0.46
C VAL A 76 5.65 -7.34 -0.59
N LEU A 77 4.97 -6.34 -1.15
CA LEU A 77 5.42 -4.96 -1.09
C LEU A 77 4.79 -4.26 0.10
N VAL A 78 5.63 -3.64 0.92
CA VAL A 78 5.20 -2.75 2.01
C VAL A 78 5.55 -1.32 1.60
N THR A 79 4.63 -0.38 1.78
CA THR A 79 4.90 1.05 1.58
C THR A 79 4.54 1.81 2.84
N THR A 80 5.44 2.65 3.36
CA THR A 80 5.23 3.41 4.60
C THR A 80 5.64 4.85 4.39
N ARG A 81 4.80 5.75 4.92
CA ARG A 81 5.01 7.19 4.89
C ARG A 81 4.93 7.72 6.32
N PRO A 82 5.82 8.63 6.74
CA PRO A 82 5.74 9.25 8.06
C PRO A 82 4.36 9.89 8.29
N GLY A 83 3.72 9.55 9.40
CA GLY A 83 2.39 10.05 9.78
C GLY A 83 1.19 9.35 9.14
N TYR A 84 1.39 8.25 8.41
CA TYR A 84 0.32 7.47 7.79
C TYR A 84 0.45 5.98 8.12
N ASP A 85 -0.67 5.28 8.01
CA ASP A 85 -0.71 3.82 8.02
C ASP A 85 0.10 3.24 6.86
N SER A 86 0.57 2.02 7.05
CA SER A 86 1.36 1.28 6.07
C SER A 86 0.44 0.52 5.12
N VAL A 87 0.87 0.40 3.87
CA VAL A 87 0.14 -0.33 2.84
C VAL A 87 0.91 -1.58 2.48
N VAL A 88 0.23 -2.72 2.50
CA VAL A 88 0.77 -4.03 2.12
C VAL A 88 0.12 -4.45 0.80
N ILE A 89 0.93 -4.88 -0.16
CA ILE A 89 0.51 -5.28 -1.50
C ILE A 89 1.03 -6.71 -1.75
N GLU A 90 0.10 -7.64 -1.98
CA GLU A 90 0.39 -9.09 -1.96
C GLU A 90 0.27 -9.76 -3.34
N ASN A 91 -0.23 -9.03 -4.34
CA ASN A 91 -0.47 -9.57 -5.68
C ASN A 91 0.77 -9.44 -6.59
N GLU A 92 1.80 -10.24 -6.31
CA GLU A 92 2.96 -10.36 -7.21
C GLU A 92 2.55 -11.02 -8.55
N LEU A 93 2.85 -10.32 -9.65
CA LEU A 93 2.73 -10.82 -11.00
C LEU A 93 4.11 -10.76 -11.66
N VAL A 94 4.44 -11.73 -12.52
CA VAL A 94 5.67 -11.67 -13.33
C VAL A 94 5.31 -11.27 -14.75
N ALA A 95 5.90 -10.17 -15.25
CA ALA A 95 5.65 -9.68 -16.60
C ALA A 95 6.91 -9.05 -17.21
N GLY A 96 7.39 -9.59 -18.33
CA GLY A 96 8.48 -8.98 -19.09
C GLY A 96 9.81 -8.84 -18.34
N GLY A 97 10.11 -9.75 -17.41
CA GLY A 97 11.33 -9.68 -16.58
C GLY A 97 11.22 -8.74 -15.37
N GLU A 98 10.02 -8.20 -15.12
CA GLU A 98 9.68 -7.39 -13.96
C GLU A 98 8.74 -8.16 -13.03
N ARG A 99 8.90 -7.94 -11.72
CA ARG A 99 7.88 -8.25 -10.70
C ARG A 99 6.95 -7.06 -10.65
N VAL A 100 5.66 -7.30 -10.78
CA VAL A 100 4.62 -6.28 -10.84
C VAL A 100 3.67 -6.47 -9.68
N PHE A 101 3.50 -5.44 -8.87
CA PHE A 101 2.56 -5.39 -7.75
C PHE A 101 1.55 -4.28 -8.03
N GLN A 102 0.26 -4.55 -7.81
CA GLN A 102 -0.79 -3.62 -8.18
C GLN A 102 -1.79 -3.42 -7.05
N LEU A 103 -2.05 -2.16 -6.69
CA LEU A 103 -3.05 -1.82 -5.69
C LEU A 103 -4.10 -0.91 -6.34
N SER A 104 -5.38 -1.30 -6.29
CA SER A 104 -6.47 -0.36 -6.57
C SER A 104 -7.06 0.16 -5.28
N ILE A 105 -7.28 1.47 -5.22
CA ILE A 105 -7.97 2.15 -4.13
C ILE A 105 -9.18 2.86 -4.74
N GLU A 106 -10.37 2.44 -4.34
CA GLU A 106 -11.64 3.05 -4.72
C GLU A 106 -12.02 4.06 -3.63
N ALA A 107 -11.75 5.35 -3.86
CA ALA A 107 -12.04 6.42 -2.90
C ALA A 107 -13.36 7.16 -3.23
N GLY A 108 -14.30 6.50 -3.90
CA GLY A 108 -15.58 7.05 -4.36
C GLY A 108 -15.74 6.99 -5.88
N PRO A 109 -16.93 7.35 -6.42
CA PRO A 109 -17.38 7.00 -7.77
C PRO A 109 -16.48 7.44 -8.93
N ASP A 110 -15.58 8.40 -8.73
CA ASP A 110 -14.64 8.90 -9.73
C ASP A 110 -13.21 9.09 -9.18
N ARG A 111 -12.89 8.45 -8.05
CA ARG A 111 -11.59 8.62 -7.35
C ARG A 111 -10.80 7.33 -7.26
N ASP A 112 -10.97 6.47 -8.25
CA ASP A 112 -10.26 5.21 -8.34
C ASP A 112 -8.83 5.44 -8.80
N VAL A 113 -7.90 4.96 -8.00
CA VAL A 113 -6.47 5.04 -8.29
C VAL A 113 -5.90 3.64 -8.36
N LEU A 114 -5.09 3.41 -9.38
CA LEU A 114 -4.22 2.25 -9.50
C LEU A 114 -2.79 2.67 -9.23
N LEU A 115 -2.13 1.99 -8.29
CA LEU A 115 -0.69 2.02 -8.14
C LEU A 115 -0.12 0.75 -8.79
N ASP A 116 0.84 0.93 -9.69
CA ASP A 116 1.54 -0.15 -10.42
C ASP A 116 3.03 -0.04 -10.11
N TYR A 117 3.49 -0.91 -9.23
CA TYR A 117 4.91 -1.02 -8.87
C TYR A 117 5.55 -2.08 -9.74
N ARG A 118 6.75 -1.78 -10.25
CA ARG A 118 7.53 -2.68 -11.09
C ARG A 118 8.97 -2.70 -10.64
N LEU A 119 9.42 -3.87 -10.23
CA LEU A 119 10.75 -4.13 -9.72
C LEU A 119 11.47 -5.11 -10.66
N PRO A 120 12.80 -5.07 -10.75
CA PRO A 120 13.53 -6.11 -11.47
C PRO A 120 13.32 -7.48 -10.81
N VAL A 121 13.20 -8.55 -11.61
CA VAL A 121 13.10 -9.92 -11.06
C VAL A 121 14.41 -10.34 -10.37
N ILE A 122 15.55 -9.87 -10.88
CA ILE A 122 16.90 -10.24 -10.44
C ILE A 122 17.67 -8.98 -10.03
N GLY A 123 18.28 -9.03 -8.83
CA GLY A 123 19.23 -8.03 -8.35
C GLY A 123 18.60 -6.75 -7.80
N GLU A 124 19.47 -5.83 -7.38
CA GLU A 124 19.15 -4.55 -6.73
C GLU A 124 19.06 -3.41 -7.76
N GLY A 125 18.39 -3.64 -8.89
CA GLY A 125 18.23 -2.64 -9.94
C GLY A 125 17.14 -1.61 -9.63
N PRO A 126 17.12 -0.46 -10.33
CA PRO A 126 16.06 0.53 -10.18
C PRO A 126 14.71 -0.03 -10.63
N GLY A 127 13.66 0.31 -9.88
CA GLY A 127 12.28 0.03 -10.24
C GLY A 127 11.53 1.26 -10.74
N ARG A 128 10.21 1.13 -10.89
CA ARG A 128 9.31 2.25 -11.10
C ARG A 128 7.98 2.03 -10.38
N VAL A 129 7.33 3.14 -10.05
CA VAL A 129 5.93 3.14 -9.63
C VAL A 129 5.16 4.13 -10.50
N ALA A 130 4.00 3.69 -10.97
CA ALA A 130 3.08 4.51 -11.74
C ALA A 130 1.75 4.62 -11.01
N ILE A 131 1.21 5.83 -10.96
CA ILE A 131 -0.10 6.13 -10.39
C ILE A 131 -1.03 6.47 -11.55
N ALA A 132 -2.12 5.72 -11.73
CA ALA A 132 -3.09 5.92 -12.81
C ALA A 132 -4.50 6.16 -12.26
N ARG A 133 -5.18 7.19 -12.79
CA ARG A 133 -6.60 7.50 -12.50
C ARG A 133 -7.57 6.94 -13.54
N ARG A 134 -7.04 6.38 -14.63
CA ARG A 134 -7.81 5.74 -15.69
C ARG A 134 -7.12 4.45 -16.07
N TRP A 135 -7.72 3.35 -15.66
CA TRP A 135 -7.20 2.01 -15.85
C TRP A 135 -8.35 1.06 -16.18
N ARG A 136 -8.01 -0.14 -16.63
CA ARG A 136 -8.95 -1.20 -16.95
C ARG A 136 -8.45 -2.48 -16.33
N GLU A 137 -9.35 -3.20 -15.68
CA GLU A 137 -9.04 -4.53 -15.18
C GLU A 137 -9.08 -5.56 -16.32
N VAL A 138 -8.12 -6.48 -16.31
CA VAL A 138 -8.19 -7.71 -17.07
C VAL A 138 -8.82 -8.74 -16.17
N ARG A 139 -9.98 -9.30 -16.55
CA ARG A 139 -10.73 -10.37 -15.83
C ARG A 139 -9.96 -10.95 -14.63
N GLY A 140 -10.19 -10.40 -13.45
CA GLY A 140 -9.57 -10.83 -12.20
C GLY A 140 -10.46 -11.76 -11.38
N LYS A 141 -9.87 -12.56 -10.51
CA LYS A 141 -10.57 -13.15 -9.36
C LYS A 141 -10.29 -12.26 -8.15
N GLN A 142 -11.32 -11.81 -7.45
CA GLN A 142 -11.13 -11.16 -6.14
C GLN A 142 -10.38 -12.11 -5.19
N PRO A 143 -9.51 -11.61 -4.29
CA PRO A 143 -9.18 -10.20 -3.99
C PRO A 143 -8.02 -9.64 -4.84
N THR A 144 -7.49 -10.42 -5.78
CA THR A 144 -6.37 -10.01 -6.63
C THR A 144 -6.83 -9.03 -7.71
N ILE A 145 -5.95 -8.11 -8.10
CA ILE A 145 -6.15 -7.24 -9.26
C ILE A 145 -5.06 -7.49 -10.29
N ARG A 146 -5.48 -7.53 -11.56
CA ARG A 146 -4.60 -7.38 -12.71
C ARG A 146 -5.18 -6.32 -13.63
N ALA A 147 -4.54 -5.17 -13.71
CA ALA A 147 -5.01 -4.03 -14.47
C ALA A 147 -3.96 -3.50 -15.44
N TYR A 148 -4.41 -2.70 -16.40
CA TYR A 148 -3.56 -1.94 -17.29
C TYR A 148 -4.08 -0.51 -17.43
N PHE A 149 -3.18 0.40 -17.74
CA PHE A 149 -3.48 1.79 -18.03
C PHE A 149 -2.66 2.23 -19.23
N ARG A 150 -3.14 3.25 -19.93
CA ARG A 150 -2.43 3.81 -21.09
C ARG A 150 -1.57 5.00 -20.72
N TYR A 151 -2.07 5.84 -19.81
CA TYR A 151 -1.41 7.08 -19.42
C TYR A 151 -1.41 7.20 -17.90
N PRO A 152 -0.24 7.09 -17.25
CA PRO A 152 -0.14 7.39 -15.82
C PRO A 152 -0.41 8.88 -15.57
N ALA A 153 -0.94 9.18 -14.39
CA ALA A 153 -1.04 10.53 -13.87
C ALA A 153 0.32 11.00 -13.31
N VAL A 154 1.03 10.10 -12.62
CA VAL A 154 2.38 10.33 -12.08
C VAL A 154 3.21 9.06 -12.28
N VAL A 155 4.51 9.23 -12.54
CA VAL A 155 5.51 8.15 -12.54
C VAL A 155 6.69 8.58 -11.70
N CYS A 156 7.14 7.72 -10.79
CA CYS A 156 8.37 7.89 -10.04
C CYS A 156 9.34 6.74 -10.37
N ARG A 157 10.63 7.04 -10.36
CA ARG A 157 11.68 6.03 -10.34
C ARG A 157 11.81 5.53 -8.90
N LEU A 158 12.04 4.24 -8.73
CA LEU A 158 12.36 3.64 -7.43
C LEU A 158 13.86 3.39 -7.41
N GLU A 159 14.58 4.13 -6.58
CA GLU A 159 16.01 3.95 -6.42
C GLU A 159 16.30 3.00 -5.25
N PRO A 160 17.15 1.97 -5.46
CA PRO A 160 17.59 1.13 -4.35
C PRO A 160 18.22 2.00 -3.26
N ALA A 161 17.79 1.78 -2.03
CA ALA A 161 18.29 2.48 -0.86
C ALA A 161 18.87 1.47 0.14
N PRO A 162 19.83 1.88 0.99
CA PRO A 162 20.35 1.02 2.05
C PRO A 162 19.23 0.55 2.98
N ILE A 163 19.34 -0.69 3.47
CA ILE A 163 18.45 -1.20 4.52
C ILE A 163 19.06 -0.75 5.86
N GLU A 164 18.65 0.42 6.38
CA GLU A 164 19.11 0.94 7.68
C GLU A 164 18.34 0.31 8.85
N GLY A 165 19.03 0.02 9.97
CA GLY A 165 18.44 -0.64 11.16
C GLY A 165 19.06 -1.99 11.55
N ALA A 166 20.21 -2.37 10.98
CA ALA A 166 20.98 -3.55 11.39
C ALA A 166 21.63 -3.35 12.77
N GLY A 167 20.89 -3.66 13.84
CA GLY A 167 21.45 -3.80 15.18
C GLY A 167 22.39 -5.02 15.29
N PRO A 168 23.28 -5.07 16.31
CA PRO A 168 24.36 -6.04 16.45
C PRO A 168 23.95 -7.51 16.68
N ASP A 169 22.65 -7.82 16.76
CA ASP A 169 22.15 -9.20 16.91
C ASP A 169 21.97 -9.94 15.56
N ALA A 170 22.80 -9.58 14.58
CA ALA A 170 22.88 -10.23 13.25
C ALA A 170 23.56 -11.62 13.29
N SER A 171 23.41 -12.39 14.36
CA SER A 171 24.02 -13.71 14.53
C SER A 171 23.07 -14.91 14.34
N SER A 172 21.78 -14.67 14.06
CA SER A 172 20.79 -15.75 13.79
C SER A 172 20.08 -15.70 12.42
N GLY A 173 20.41 -14.75 11.54
CA GLY A 173 20.03 -14.82 10.11
C GLY A 173 18.59 -14.44 9.73
N GLU A 174 17.80 -13.88 10.65
CA GLU A 174 16.47 -13.34 10.34
C GLU A 174 16.45 -11.81 10.53
N GLN A 175 16.37 -11.08 9.41
CA GLN A 175 16.34 -9.61 9.39
C GLN A 175 14.90 -9.15 9.50
N PHE A 176 14.44 -8.83 10.71
CA PHE A 176 13.10 -8.31 10.93
C PHE A 176 13.03 -6.81 10.69
N TRP A 177 12.09 -6.38 9.85
CA TRP A 177 11.72 -4.98 9.67
C TRP A 177 11.36 -4.34 11.02
N VAL A 178 12.06 -3.26 11.40
CA VAL A 178 11.66 -2.37 12.48
C VAL A 178 11.44 -1.00 11.85
N PRO A 179 10.21 -0.47 11.83
CA PRO A 179 9.98 0.85 11.25
C PRO A 179 10.79 1.91 12.00
N PRO A 180 11.28 2.95 11.31
CA PRO A 180 12.07 3.99 11.94
C PRO A 180 11.24 4.68 13.03
N ALA A 181 11.88 4.91 14.18
CA ALA A 181 11.27 5.55 15.33
C ALA A 181 10.65 6.88 14.90
N SER A 182 9.40 7.11 15.32
CA SER A 182 8.73 8.39 15.17
C SER A 182 9.54 9.47 15.91
N GLY A 183 10.22 10.32 15.15
CA GLY A 183 10.75 11.60 15.63
C GLY A 183 9.69 12.69 15.59
#